data_AF-A0A8H6NJR7-F1
#
_entry.id   AF-A0A8H6NJR7-F1
#
_cell.length_a   1.000
_cell.length_b   1.000
_cell.length_c   1.000
_cell.angle_alpha   90.00
_cell.angle_beta   90.00
_cell.angle_gamma   90.00
#
_symmetry.space_group_name_H-M   'P 1'
#
loop_
_entity.id
_entity.type
_entity.pdbx_description
1 polymer ?
#
loop_
_entity_poly.entity_id
_entity_poly.type
_entity_poly.pdbx_seq_one_letter_code
_entity_poly.pdbx_strand_id
1 'polypeptide(L)'
;SHQVLATEEVRELLLYGKDGEKTGRGKTTLRQMLVELLMFFAKTYSDVFGITAGPPLHDPLAVAAVLAGTRHEIPFHDFDTKKGNCVKYHERFEVTVVTEGDLEEAKEGKNQLGRTVARLLEPGSEGVRIPRGLDIPLFWKVIEECTERADRVNAGAVAGLKENGTLKN
;
A
#
# COMPACT_ATOMS: atom_id res chain seq x y z
N SER A 1 2.84 -1.77 -11.12
CA SER A 1 1.39 -1.71 -11.40
C SER A 1 0.69 -1.08 -10.22
N HIS A 2 -0.48 -0.49 -10.42
CA HIS A 2 -1.30 0.08 -9.35
C HIS A 2 -2.33 -0.96 -8.90
N GLN A 3 -2.05 -1.71 -7.83
CA GLN A 3 -2.88 -2.86 -7.42
C GLN A 3 -3.88 -2.52 -6.31
N VAL A 4 -3.49 -1.69 -5.35
CA VAL A 4 -4.35 -1.29 -4.23
C VAL A 4 -5.12 -0.05 -4.61
N LEU A 5 -6.32 -0.24 -5.16
CA LEU A 5 -7.19 0.84 -5.62
C LEU A 5 -8.25 1.15 -4.57
N ALA A 6 -8.49 2.43 -4.31
CA ALA A 6 -9.60 2.90 -3.48
C ALA A 6 -10.91 2.88 -4.29
N THR A 7 -11.40 1.67 -4.58
CA THR A 7 -12.67 1.45 -5.31
C THR A 7 -13.85 2.02 -4.55
N GLU A 8 -15.02 2.09 -5.21
CA GLU A 8 -16.23 2.57 -4.55
C GLU A 8 -16.56 1.82 -3.26
N GLU A 9 -16.44 0.49 -3.27
CA GLU A 9 -16.68 -0.35 -2.10
C GLU A 9 -15.70 -0.04 -0.97
N VAL A 10 -14.42 0.20 -1.31
CA VAL A 10 -13.39 0.59 -0.33
C VAL A 10 -13.69 1.98 0.22
N ARG A 11 -14.11 2.93 -0.62
CA ARG A 11 -14.46 4.28 -0.17
C ARG A 11 -15.63 4.25 0.78
N GLU A 12 -16.68 3.51 0.47
CA GLU A 12 -17.83 3.35 1.36
C GLU A 12 -17.43 2.69 2.68
N LEU A 13 -16.61 1.64 2.63
CA LEU A 13 -16.09 0.98 3.82
C LEU A 13 -15.32 1.96 4.71
N LEU A 14 -14.41 2.75 4.14
CA LEU A 14 -13.62 3.71 4.92
C LEU A 14 -14.48 4.88 5.43
N LEU A 15 -15.42 5.37 4.62
CA LEU A 15 -16.24 6.53 4.95
C LEU A 15 -17.24 6.22 6.07
N TYR A 16 -17.92 5.08 5.96
CA TYR A 16 -19.03 4.72 6.85
C TYR A 16 -18.65 3.63 7.87
N GLY A 17 -17.60 2.85 7.62
CA GLY A 17 -17.32 1.64 8.38
C GLY A 17 -18.27 0.49 8.01
N LYS A 18 -18.04 -0.70 8.57
CA LYS A 18 -18.79 -1.92 8.23
C LYS A 18 -20.31 -1.81 8.43
N ASP A 19 -20.72 -1.08 9.47
CA ASP A 19 -22.12 -0.97 9.91
C ASP A 19 -22.63 0.49 9.91
N GLY A 20 -21.98 1.38 9.14
CA GLY A 20 -22.34 2.80 9.12
C GLY A 20 -23.50 3.13 8.18
N GLU A 21 -24.32 4.10 8.59
CA GLU A 21 -25.35 4.67 7.71
C GLU A 21 -24.72 5.51 6.59
N LYS A 22 -25.14 5.26 5.35
CA LYS A 22 -24.68 5.97 4.15
C LYS A 22 -25.36 7.35 4.00
N THR A 23 -25.04 8.26 4.90
CA THR A 23 -25.68 9.59 4.98
C THR A 23 -25.03 10.66 4.08
N GLY A 24 -23.98 10.31 3.34
CA GLY A 24 -23.15 11.24 2.58
C GLY A 24 -22.08 11.96 3.40
N ARG A 25 -22.13 11.88 4.74
CA ARG A 25 -21.06 12.31 5.64
C ARG A 25 -20.35 11.10 6.23
N GLY A 26 -19.04 11.20 6.41
CA GLY A 26 -18.26 10.19 7.10
C GLY A 26 -18.75 9.96 8.53
N LYS A 27 -18.71 8.70 8.97
CA LYS A 27 -19.12 8.28 10.32
C LYS A 27 -18.37 9.05 11.42
N THR A 28 -17.12 9.45 11.14
CA THR A 28 -16.30 10.31 12.00
C THR A 28 -15.56 11.34 11.16
N THR A 29 -15.09 12.43 11.78
CA THR A 29 -14.22 13.43 11.12
C THR A 29 -12.94 12.80 10.56
N LEU A 30 -12.38 11.80 11.26
CA LEU A 30 -11.20 11.07 10.80
C LEU A 30 -11.49 10.35 9.47
N ARG A 31 -12.61 9.62 9.38
CA ARG A 31 -13.01 8.90 8.17
C ARG A 31 -13.28 9.83 7.00
N GLN A 32 -13.96 10.95 7.26
CA GLN A 32 -14.20 11.99 6.25
C GLN A 32 -12.86 12.48 5.67
N MET A 33 -11.92 12.86 6.54
CA MET A 33 -10.60 13.34 6.14
C MET A 33 -9.81 12.28 5.36
N LEU A 34 -9.83 11.01 5.80
CA LEU A 34 -9.12 9.92 5.11
C LEU A 34 -9.62 9.72 3.68
N VAL A 35 -10.94 9.71 3.49
CA VAL A 35 -11.55 9.54 2.16
C VAL A 35 -11.31 10.76 1.29
N GLU A 36 -11.41 11.98 1.84
CA GLU A 36 -11.08 13.21 1.12
C GLU A 36 -9.62 13.23 0.65
N LEU A 37 -8.68 12.84 1.52
CA LEU A 37 -7.25 12.75 1.17
C LEU A 37 -7.01 11.72 0.06
N LEU A 38 -7.62 10.53 0.16
CA LEU A 38 -7.55 9.52 -0.89
C LEU A 38 -8.07 10.07 -2.21
N MET A 39 -9.24 10.72 -2.19
CA MET A 39 -9.93 11.19 -3.40
C MET A 39 -9.35 12.46 -3.99
N PHE A 40 -8.58 13.25 -3.23
CA PHE A 40 -7.91 14.45 -3.71
C PHE A 40 -7.10 14.20 -5.00
N PHE A 41 -6.45 13.04 -5.09
CA PHE A 41 -5.63 12.66 -6.25
C PHE A 41 -6.40 11.93 -7.36
N ALA A 42 -7.68 11.58 -7.16
CA ALA A 42 -8.44 10.75 -8.09
C ALA A 42 -8.50 11.35 -9.50
N LYS A 43 -8.69 12.67 -9.60
CA LYS A 43 -8.74 13.37 -10.89
C LYS A 43 -7.40 13.25 -11.63
N THR A 44 -6.28 13.50 -10.96
CA THR A 44 -4.94 13.37 -11.55
C THR A 44 -4.68 11.94 -12.03
N TYR A 45 -5.07 10.94 -11.24
CA TYR A 45 -4.88 9.54 -11.64
C TYR A 45 -5.75 9.11 -12.84
N SER A 46 -6.97 9.64 -12.91
CA SER A 46 -7.84 9.45 -14.08
C SER A 46 -7.23 10.12 -15.32
N ASP A 47 -6.88 11.41 -15.22
CA ASP A 47 -6.45 12.22 -16.36
C ASP A 47 -5.08 11.78 -16.93
N VAL A 48 -4.14 11.36 -16.06
CA VAL A 48 -2.76 11.05 -16.46
C VAL A 48 -2.55 9.56 -16.71
N PHE A 49 -3.21 8.69 -15.93
CA PHE A 49 -2.95 7.24 -15.95
C PHE A 49 -4.15 6.39 -16.39
N GLY A 50 -5.32 7.01 -16.64
CA GLY A 50 -6.54 6.30 -17.02
C GLY A 50 -7.12 5.40 -15.92
N ILE A 51 -6.72 5.62 -14.65
CA ILE A 51 -7.18 4.80 -13.52
C ILE A 51 -8.47 5.41 -12.99
N THR A 52 -9.60 4.84 -13.42
CA THR A 52 -10.95 5.38 -13.12
C THR A 52 -11.65 4.66 -11.97
N ALA A 53 -11.25 3.44 -11.62
CA ALA A 53 -11.84 2.67 -10.52
C ALA A 53 -11.64 3.34 -9.16
N GLY A 54 -10.56 4.13 -9.02
CA GLY A 54 -10.21 4.85 -7.80
C GLY A 54 -8.71 5.10 -7.73
N PRO A 55 -8.25 6.11 -6.97
CA PRO A 55 -6.84 6.40 -6.84
C PRO A 55 -6.10 5.24 -6.15
N PRO A 56 -4.85 4.95 -6.55
CA PRO A 56 -4.04 3.96 -5.88
C PRO A 56 -3.52 4.48 -4.53
N LEU A 57 -3.36 3.55 -3.58
CA LEU A 57 -2.76 3.81 -2.28
C LEU A 57 -1.38 3.16 -2.19
N HIS A 58 -0.36 3.96 -1.87
CA HIS A 58 1.05 3.53 -1.90
C HIS A 58 1.65 3.40 -0.51
N ASP A 59 1.77 4.50 0.24
CA ASP A 59 2.62 4.57 1.42
C ASP A 59 2.25 3.58 2.54
N PRO A 60 0.96 3.30 2.82
CA PRO A 60 0.61 2.27 3.79
C PRO A 60 1.08 0.85 3.42
N LEU A 61 1.44 0.59 2.16
CA LEU A 61 2.09 -0.67 1.75
C LEU A 61 3.49 -0.81 2.35
N ALA A 62 4.21 0.29 2.55
CA ALA A 62 5.52 0.25 3.22
C ALA A 62 5.38 -0.19 4.69
N VAL A 63 4.33 0.29 5.37
CA VAL A 63 4.01 -0.16 6.73
C VAL A 63 3.65 -1.66 6.74
N ALA A 64 2.83 -2.11 5.79
CA ALA A 64 2.51 -3.52 5.64
C ALA A 64 3.76 -4.39 5.41
N ALA A 65 4.73 -3.90 4.61
CA ALA A 65 5.98 -4.60 4.34
C ALA A 65 6.86 -4.75 5.60
N VAL A 66 6.88 -3.74 6.48
CA VAL A 66 7.61 -3.80 7.76
C VAL A 66 7.01 -4.85 8.71
N LEU A 67 5.72 -5.17 8.59
CA LEU A 67 5.04 -6.17 9.42
C LEU A 67 5.24 -7.61 8.93
N ALA A 68 6.00 -7.84 7.85
CA ALA A 68 6.28 -9.18 7.34
C ALA A 68 6.99 -10.05 8.40
N GLY A 69 6.58 -11.30 8.54
CA GLY A 69 7.10 -12.22 9.55
C GLY A 69 6.56 -12.00 10.97
N THR A 70 5.70 -11.00 11.18
CA THR A 70 5.01 -10.79 12.46
C THR A 70 3.62 -11.42 12.45
N ARG A 71 2.98 -11.52 13.62
CA ARG A 71 1.56 -11.94 13.72
C ARG A 71 0.56 -11.02 13.01
N HIS A 72 1.01 -9.85 12.55
CA HIS A 72 0.20 -8.84 11.86
C HIS A 72 0.55 -8.74 10.36
N GLU A 73 1.29 -9.72 9.83
CA GLU A 73 1.66 -9.76 8.41
C GLU A 73 0.43 -9.73 7.49
N ILE A 74 0.52 -8.91 6.45
CA ILE A 74 -0.33 -8.99 5.26
C ILE A 74 0.50 -9.71 4.18
N PRO A 75 0.08 -10.88 3.68
CA PRO A 75 0.90 -11.66 2.77
C PRO A 75 1.22 -10.90 1.48
N PHE A 76 2.51 -10.82 1.16
CA PHE A 76 3.02 -10.38 -0.13
C PHE A 76 3.39 -11.57 -1.00
N HIS A 77 3.14 -11.47 -2.30
CA HIS A 77 3.51 -12.46 -3.30
C HIS A 77 4.68 -11.92 -4.13
N ASP A 78 5.87 -12.47 -3.92
CA ASP A 78 7.13 -12.06 -4.53
C ASP A 78 7.68 -13.12 -5.49
N PHE A 79 6.79 -13.76 -6.25
CA PHE A 79 7.15 -14.73 -7.28
C PHE A 79 6.25 -14.56 -8.51
N ASP A 80 6.78 -14.89 -9.69
CA ASP A 80 6.04 -14.84 -10.94
C ASP A 80 5.13 -16.08 -11.10
N THR A 81 3.83 -15.89 -10.92
CA THR A 81 2.82 -16.95 -11.05
C THR A 81 2.71 -17.50 -12.47
N LYS A 82 3.13 -16.75 -13.49
CA LYS A 82 3.04 -17.16 -14.90
C LYS A 82 4.18 -18.08 -15.33
N LYS A 83 5.27 -18.15 -14.54
CA LYS A 83 6.46 -18.95 -14.88
C LYS A 83 6.40 -20.41 -14.42
N GLY A 84 5.26 -20.87 -13.88
CA GLY A 84 4.86 -22.29 -13.91
C GLY A 84 5.73 -23.32 -13.16
N ASN A 85 6.80 -22.94 -12.46
CA ASN A 85 7.68 -23.92 -11.85
C ASN A 85 7.09 -24.51 -10.56
N CYS A 86 7.27 -25.82 -10.40
CA CYS A 86 6.77 -26.66 -9.30
C CYS A 86 7.31 -26.25 -7.92
N VAL A 87 8.28 -25.35 -7.87
CA VAL A 87 8.84 -24.77 -6.65
C VAL A 87 8.71 -23.26 -6.74
N LYS A 88 7.91 -22.67 -5.85
CA LYS A 88 7.76 -21.22 -5.70
C LYS A 88 9.02 -20.68 -5.02
N TYR A 89 10.02 -20.33 -5.81
CA TYR A 89 11.16 -19.58 -5.28
C TYR A 89 10.77 -18.11 -5.14
N HIS A 90 11.03 -17.55 -3.96
CA HIS A 90 10.92 -16.12 -3.74
C HIS A 90 11.94 -15.39 -4.61
N GLU A 91 11.49 -14.48 -5.46
CA GLU A 91 12.38 -13.71 -6.33
C GLU A 91 13.15 -12.68 -5.50
N ARG A 92 14.44 -12.57 -5.83
CA ARG A 92 15.36 -11.59 -5.24
C ARG A 92 16.01 -10.81 -6.36
N PHE A 93 16.21 -9.52 -6.12
CA PHE A 93 16.71 -8.61 -7.12
C PHE A 93 17.95 -7.91 -6.60
N GLU A 94 18.96 -7.80 -7.47
CA GLU A 94 19.96 -6.76 -7.34
C GLU A 94 19.30 -5.45 -7.79
N VAL A 95 19.37 -4.44 -6.93
CA VAL A 95 18.75 -3.14 -7.18
C VAL A 95 19.83 -2.08 -7.20
N THR A 96 19.89 -1.34 -8.30
CA THR A 96 20.74 -0.16 -8.44
C THR A 96 19.88 1.03 -8.85
N VAL A 97 20.37 2.24 -8.58
CA VAL A 97 19.74 3.48 -9.04
C VAL A 97 20.71 4.16 -9.99
N VAL A 98 20.23 4.52 -11.18
CA VAL A 98 21.03 5.30 -12.13
C VAL A 98 21.19 6.72 -11.57
N THR A 99 22.40 7.08 -11.20
CA THR A 99 22.73 8.39 -10.61
C THR A 99 23.46 9.33 -11.58
N GLU A 100 23.79 8.84 -12.78
CA GLU A 100 24.45 9.62 -13.83
C GLU A 100 23.43 10.23 -14.80
N GLY A 101 23.75 11.41 -15.33
CA GLY A 101 22.94 12.15 -16.30
C GLY A 101 22.44 13.49 -15.78
N ASP A 102 21.63 14.16 -16.61
CA ASP A 102 20.97 15.43 -16.32
C ASP A 102 19.45 15.26 -16.22
N LEU A 103 18.81 16.08 -15.38
CA LEU A 103 17.38 16.02 -15.10
C LEU A 103 16.52 16.41 -16.31
N GLU A 104 16.93 17.41 -17.10
CA GLU A 104 16.15 17.85 -18.26
C GLU A 104 16.20 16.80 -19.36
N GLU A 105 17.36 16.22 -19.61
CA GLU A 105 17.51 15.09 -20.53
C GLU A 105 16.72 13.84 -20.06
N ALA A 106 16.65 13.58 -18.76
CA ALA A 106 15.85 12.49 -18.21
C ALA A 106 14.34 12.69 -18.47
N LYS A 107 13.84 13.93 -18.29
CA LYS A 107 12.45 14.29 -18.61
C LYS A 107 12.14 14.11 -20.10
N GLU A 108 13.12 14.37 -20.96
CA GLU A 108 13.03 14.16 -22.41
C GLU A 108 13.24 12.68 -22.84
N GLY A 109 13.55 11.79 -21.89
CA GLY A 109 13.79 10.36 -22.15
C GLY A 109 15.13 10.04 -22.82
N LYS A 110 16.09 10.98 -22.81
CA LYS A 110 17.41 10.83 -23.43
C LYS A 110 18.41 10.10 -22.53
N ASN A 111 18.24 10.18 -21.21
CA ASN A 111 18.97 9.39 -20.23
C ASN A 111 17.99 8.79 -19.20
N GLN A 112 18.52 8.11 -18.17
CA GLN A 112 17.71 7.37 -17.19
C GLN A 112 18.00 7.78 -15.74
N LEU A 113 18.49 9.01 -15.51
CA LEU A 113 18.76 9.53 -14.17
C LEU A 113 17.54 9.30 -13.25
N GLY A 114 17.77 8.74 -12.06
CA GLY A 114 16.75 8.43 -11.07
C GLY A 114 16.00 7.11 -11.28
N ARG A 115 16.24 6.38 -12.39
CA ARG A 115 15.62 5.08 -12.63
C ARG A 115 16.15 4.04 -11.64
N THR A 116 15.24 3.34 -10.96
CA THR A 116 15.57 2.10 -10.23
C THR A 116 15.64 0.93 -11.21
N VAL A 117 16.80 0.29 -11.29
CA VAL A 117 17.05 -0.88 -12.14
C VAL A 117 17.06 -2.12 -11.24
N ALA A 118 16.14 -3.05 -11.51
CA ALA A 118 16.04 -4.31 -10.78
C ALA A 118 16.44 -5.46 -11.71
N ARG A 119 17.52 -6.17 -11.37
CA ARG A 119 17.98 -7.37 -12.08
C ARG A 119 17.64 -8.60 -11.24
N LEU A 120 16.89 -9.53 -11.84
CA LEU A 120 16.55 -10.80 -11.19
C LEU A 120 17.83 -11.59 -10.89
N LEU A 121 17.92 -12.12 -9.67
CA LEU A 121 19.01 -12.99 -9.22
C LEU A 121 18.63 -14.46 -9.36
N GLU A 122 19.64 -15.32 -9.36
CA GLU A 122 19.45 -16.77 -9.36
C GLU A 122 18.69 -17.22 -8.10
N PRO A 123 17.81 -18.25 -8.19
CA PRO A 123 17.08 -18.77 -7.04
C PRO A 123 17.98 -19.10 -5.85
N GLY A 124 17.57 -18.67 -4.65
CA GLY A 124 18.34 -18.87 -3.41
C GLY A 124 19.40 -17.80 -3.13
N SER A 125 19.61 -16.84 -4.04
CA SER A 125 20.47 -15.68 -3.77
C SER A 125 19.81 -14.71 -2.78
N GLU A 126 20.60 -14.09 -1.91
CA GLU A 126 20.16 -12.94 -1.12
C GLU A 126 19.99 -11.69 -1.98
N GLY A 127 19.05 -10.81 -1.63
CA GLY A 127 18.80 -9.58 -2.38
C GLY A 127 17.52 -8.86 -1.97
N VAL A 128 17.15 -7.85 -2.75
CA VAL A 128 15.93 -7.06 -2.48
C VAL A 128 14.70 -7.85 -2.89
N ARG A 129 13.69 -7.86 -2.02
CA ARG A 129 12.36 -8.38 -2.31
C ARG A 129 11.54 -7.31 -3.03
N ILE A 130 11.02 -7.63 -4.21
CA ILE A 130 10.06 -6.77 -4.94
C ILE A 130 8.75 -7.57 -5.10
N PRO A 131 7.73 -7.31 -4.26
CA PRO A 131 6.45 -7.98 -4.38
C PRO A 131 5.78 -7.74 -5.73
N ARG A 132 5.22 -8.79 -6.32
CA ARG A 132 4.35 -8.74 -7.51
C ARG A 132 2.87 -8.61 -7.16
N GLY A 133 2.51 -8.83 -5.90
CA GLY A 133 1.16 -8.71 -5.39
C GLY A 133 1.10 -8.78 -3.87
N LEU A 134 -0.10 -8.62 -3.35
CA LEU A 134 -0.43 -8.76 -1.94
C LEU A 134 -1.88 -9.21 -1.78
N ASP A 135 -2.24 -9.66 -0.58
CA ASP A 135 -3.63 -9.88 -0.20
C ASP A 135 -4.36 -8.54 -0.05
N ILE A 136 -4.98 -8.07 -1.14
CA ILE A 136 -5.69 -6.79 -1.21
C ILE A 136 -6.91 -6.76 -0.26
N PRO A 137 -7.78 -7.80 -0.20
CA PRO A 137 -8.87 -7.83 0.76
C PRO A 137 -8.41 -7.72 2.21
N LEU A 138 -7.37 -8.47 2.60
CA LEU A 138 -6.82 -8.39 3.95
C LEU A 138 -6.20 -7.02 4.23
N PHE A 139 -5.49 -6.44 3.27
CA PHE A 139 -4.94 -5.09 3.40
C PHE A 139 -6.02 -4.07 3.76
N TRP A 140 -7.12 -4.02 3.00
CA TRP A 140 -8.21 -3.08 3.28
C TRP A 140 -8.94 -3.39 4.59
N LYS A 141 -9.09 -4.67 4.94
CA LYS A 141 -9.62 -5.08 6.25
C LYS A 141 -8.76 -4.53 7.40
N VAL A 142 -7.43 -4.61 7.29
CA VAL A 142 -6.51 -4.08 8.32
C VAL A 142 -6.60 -2.56 8.41
N ILE A 143 -6.67 -1.84 7.29
CA ILE A 143 -6.85 -0.39 7.28
C ILE A 143 -8.16 0.00 7.99
N GLU A 144 -9.26 -0.71 7.71
CA GLU A 144 -10.54 -0.47 8.38
C GLU A 144 -10.46 -0.75 9.90
N GLU A 145 -9.86 -1.87 10.31
CA GLU A 145 -9.70 -2.19 11.74
C GLU A 145 -8.83 -1.16 12.48
N CYS A 146 -7.79 -0.64 11.84
CA CYS A 146 -6.99 0.47 12.36
C CYS A 146 -7.83 1.75 12.50
N THR A 147 -8.65 2.06 11.50
CA THR A 147 -9.52 3.25 11.48
C THR A 147 -10.59 3.15 12.57
N GLU A 148 -11.22 2.00 12.74
CA GLU A 148 -12.19 1.74 13.81
C GLU A 148 -11.56 1.87 15.21
N ARG A 149 -10.33 1.39 15.40
CA ARG A 149 -9.61 1.58 16.67
C ARG A 149 -9.34 3.07 16.93
N ALA A 150 -8.94 3.81 15.90
CA ALA A 150 -8.71 5.25 15.99
C ALA A 150 -10.01 6.03 16.29
N ASP A 151 -11.14 5.65 15.68
CA ASP A 151 -12.46 6.23 15.99
C ASP A 151 -12.79 6.09 17.48
N ARG A 152 -12.60 4.89 18.04
CA ARG A 152 -12.87 4.64 19.47
C ARG A 152 -12.00 5.47 20.39
N VAL A 153 -10.72 5.64 20.04
CA VAL A 153 -9.80 6.50 20.81
C VAL A 153 -10.24 7.96 20.74
N ASN A 154 -10.56 8.47 19.54
CA ASN A 154 -11.00 9.85 19.33
C ASN A 154 -12.35 10.15 20.01
N ALA A 155 -13.23 9.16 20.13
CA ALA A 155 -14.49 9.27 20.87
C ALA A 155 -14.32 9.21 22.40
N GLY A 156 -13.09 9.03 22.90
CA GLY A 156 -12.82 8.84 24.33
C GLY A 156 -13.28 7.49 24.88
N ALA A 157 -13.64 6.53 24.03
CA ALA A 157 -14.13 5.19 24.42
C ALA A 157 -13.00 4.28 24.97
N VAL A 158 -11.74 4.67 24.78
CA VAL A 158 -10.56 4.01 25.33
C VAL A 158 -9.64 5.07 25.92
N ALA A 159 -9.34 5.00 27.22
CA ALA A 159 -8.44 5.91 27.91
C ALA A 159 -6.98 5.62 27.52
N GLY A 160 -6.52 6.26 26.45
CA GLY A 160 -5.18 6.09 25.88
C GLY A 160 -4.95 4.67 25.36
N LEU A 161 -4.16 4.54 24.30
CA LEU A 161 -3.31 3.36 24.22
C LEU A 161 -2.48 3.42 25.50
N LYS A 162 -2.80 2.62 26.53
CA LYS A 162 -1.80 2.36 27.59
C LYS A 162 -0.56 1.99 26.81
N GLU A 163 0.53 2.74 27.01
CA GLU A 163 1.81 2.42 26.40
C GLU A 163 2.01 0.92 26.54
N ASN A 164 1.86 0.19 25.44
CA ASN A 164 2.25 -1.21 25.44
C ASN A 164 3.76 -1.09 25.58
N GLY A 165 4.23 -1.28 26.81
CA GLY A 165 5.63 -1.16 27.17
C GLY A 165 6.51 -1.87 26.15
N THR A 166 7.76 -1.42 26.09
CA THR A 166 8.78 -1.80 25.12
C THR A 166 8.59 -3.21 24.58
N LEU A 167 8.51 -3.34 23.25
CA LEU A 167 8.55 -4.62 22.55
C LEU A 167 9.65 -5.47 23.20
N LYS A 168 9.27 -6.51 23.92
CA LYS A 168 10.24 -7.45 24.48
C LYS A 168 10.77 -8.24 23.30
N ASN A 169 12.05 -7.99 22.99
CA ASN A 169 12.84 -8.75 22.03
C ASN A 169 12.85 -10.24 22.38
#